data_AF-A0A348WK88-F1
#
_entry.id   AF-A0A348WK88-F1
#
_cell.length_a   1.000
_cell.length_b   1.000
_cell.length_c   1.000
_cell.angle_alpha   90.00
_cell.angle_beta   90.00
_cell.angle_gamma   90.00
#
_symmetry.space_group_name_H-M   'P 1'
#
loop_
_entity.id
_entity.type
_entity.pdbx_description
1 polymer ?
#
loop_
_entity_poly.entity_id
_entity_poly.type
_entity_poly.pdbx_seq_one_letter_code
_entity_poly.pdbx_strand_id
1 'polypeptide(L)'
;MSLKNIGRIGDNYDEWVVALRHAKNLLEQAGIKYWIDMGTVLGALRNNDLILWDNDIDFSVEISEAPKVFALVPEFIKAGYQVIATDSEIYFNKPNHISVGVAFYRSTQDKMWILWLTDYGKWPQLTRHIKRVRERILYRGYHSGLHPLEEQLYKFFPKAWLVPIRRALVQICLGSGHKAYPMVFPKTMMQEMDAIRLCGMDFPAPRPVAEYVRMIYGPNWQTPDTKWGWDQVVAIDKTFFNQKDLVDFHLLKYLDGRKNY
;
A
#
# COMPACT_ATOMS: atom_id res chain seq x y z
N MET A 1 -19.99 1.68 -5.34
CA MET A 1 -20.00 1.78 -3.86
C MET A 1 -19.89 3.26 -3.56
N SER A 2 -20.96 3.90 -3.08
CA SER A 2 -20.92 5.31 -2.70
C SER A 2 -19.93 5.50 -1.55
N LEU A 3 -19.32 6.68 -1.46
CA LEU A 3 -18.46 7.16 -0.37
C LEU A 3 -19.22 7.15 0.98
N LYS A 4 -19.53 5.97 1.52
CA LYS A 4 -20.14 5.79 2.83
C LYS A 4 -19.01 5.71 3.85
N ASN A 5 -18.91 6.77 4.65
CA ASN A 5 -18.15 6.88 5.90
C ASN A 5 -16.73 6.33 5.84
N ILE A 6 -15.85 7.07 5.15
CA ILE A 6 -14.41 6.95 5.38
C ILE A 6 -14.14 7.80 6.63
N GLY A 7 -13.65 7.19 7.71
CA GLY A 7 -13.31 7.93 8.93
C GLY A 7 -12.12 8.84 8.67
N ARG A 8 -12.20 10.10 9.11
CA ARG A 8 -11.08 11.02 9.00
C ARG A 8 -10.24 11.01 10.26
N ILE A 9 -8.97 11.37 10.13
CA ILE A 9 -8.06 11.46 11.26
C ILE A 9 -8.60 12.42 12.34
N GLY A 10 -9.13 13.57 11.94
CA GLY A 10 -9.68 14.58 12.85
C GLY A 10 -10.95 14.14 13.59
N ASP A 11 -11.68 13.13 13.10
CA ASP A 11 -12.92 12.68 13.75
C ASP A 11 -12.63 11.92 15.06
N ASN A 12 -11.46 11.27 15.16
CA ASN A 12 -11.06 10.51 16.35
C ASN A 12 -9.53 10.45 16.53
N TYR A 13 -8.90 11.62 16.55
CA TYR A 13 -7.45 11.80 16.46
C TYR A 13 -6.65 10.93 17.43
N ASP A 14 -7.07 10.82 18.69
CA ASP A 14 -6.36 10.03 19.70
C ASP A 14 -6.26 8.55 19.32
N GLU A 15 -7.31 7.97 18.74
CA GLU A 15 -7.27 6.57 18.29
C GLU A 15 -6.35 6.37 17.08
N TRP A 16 -6.22 7.37 16.20
CA TRP A 16 -5.26 7.36 15.10
C TRP A 16 -3.82 7.43 15.61
N VAL A 17 -3.53 8.27 16.60
CA VAL A 17 -2.20 8.33 17.23
C VAL A 17 -1.88 7.01 17.96
N VAL A 18 -2.87 6.38 18.59
CA VAL A 18 -2.71 5.03 19.19
C VAL A 18 -2.41 3.99 18.11
N ALA A 19 -3.11 4.01 16.98
CA ALA A 19 -2.87 3.10 15.87
C ALA A 19 -1.48 3.30 15.23
N LEU A 20 -1.07 4.55 15.02
CA LEU A 20 0.26 4.92 14.54
C LEU A 20 1.35 4.37 15.45
N ARG A 21 1.22 4.59 16.77
CA ARG A 21 2.17 4.09 17.78
C ARG A 21 2.20 2.57 17.83
N HIS A 22 1.04 1.92 17.76
CA HIS A 22 0.94 0.46 17.78
C HIS A 22 1.66 -0.16 16.57
N ALA A 23 1.37 0.33 15.37
CA ALA A 23 2.02 -0.14 14.15
C ALA A 23 3.53 0.11 14.18
N LYS A 24 3.97 1.31 14.58
CA LYS A 24 5.39 1.64 14.79
C LYS A 24 6.08 0.61 15.68
N ASN A 25 5.52 0.35 16.85
CA ASN A 25 6.10 -0.56 17.83
C ASN A 25 6.23 -1.98 17.28
N LEU A 26 5.21 -2.49 16.58
CA LEU A 26 5.26 -3.83 15.98
C LEU A 26 6.34 -3.92 14.89
N LEU A 27 6.45 -2.91 14.02
CA LEU A 27 7.47 -2.88 12.97
C LEU A 27 8.90 -2.85 13.57
N GLU A 28 9.13 -2.00 14.57
CA GLU A 28 10.44 -1.87 15.22
C GLU A 28 10.83 -3.11 16.03
N GLN A 29 9.89 -3.68 16.80
CA GLN A 29 10.13 -4.90 17.57
C GLN A 29 10.44 -6.10 16.66
N ALA A 30 9.87 -6.13 15.46
CA ALA A 30 10.17 -7.15 14.44
C ALA A 30 11.47 -6.88 13.67
N GLY A 31 12.18 -5.78 13.93
CA GLY A 31 13.38 -5.39 13.19
C GLY A 31 13.10 -5.18 11.70
N ILE A 32 11.93 -4.63 11.37
CA ILE A 32 11.55 -4.30 9.99
C ILE A 32 12.10 -2.93 9.66
N LYS A 33 12.81 -2.82 8.53
CA LYS A 33 13.21 -1.53 7.97
C LYS A 33 12.04 -0.93 7.21
N TYR A 34 11.53 0.21 7.68
CA TYR A 34 10.40 0.91 7.09
C TYR A 34 10.68 2.41 7.00
N TRP A 35 9.81 3.14 6.31
CA TRP A 35 9.66 4.59 6.41
C TRP A 35 8.18 4.97 6.49
N ILE A 36 7.88 6.17 7.00
CA ILE A 36 6.54 6.77 6.83
C ILE A 36 6.42 7.34 5.41
N ASP A 37 5.27 7.17 4.78
CA ASP A 37 5.06 7.47 3.35
C ASP A 37 3.87 8.42 3.13
N MET A 38 3.66 8.85 1.89
CA MET A 38 2.45 9.53 1.41
C MET A 38 1.95 10.67 2.33
N GLY A 39 0.67 10.65 2.71
CA GLY A 39 0.06 11.70 3.52
C GLY A 39 0.68 11.78 4.91
N THR A 40 1.17 10.64 5.42
CA THR A 40 1.80 10.54 6.74
C THR A 40 3.13 11.29 6.80
N VAL A 41 4.02 11.12 5.81
CA VAL A 41 5.28 11.89 5.75
C VAL A 41 5.05 13.36 5.40
N LEU A 42 4.04 13.66 4.58
CA LEU A 42 3.65 15.04 4.27
C LEU A 42 3.17 15.77 5.53
N GLY A 43 2.35 15.12 6.36
CA GLY A 43 1.90 15.67 7.65
C GLY A 43 3.05 15.92 8.60
N ALA A 44 3.95 14.92 8.74
CA ALA A 44 5.17 15.05 9.54
C ALA A 44 6.00 16.27 9.10
N LEU A 45 6.19 16.45 7.79
CA LEU A 45 6.99 17.56 7.24
C LEU A 45 6.33 18.93 7.37
N ARG A 46 5.00 19.01 7.24
CA ARG A 46 4.26 20.28 7.35
C ARG A 46 4.12 20.75 8.80
N ASN A 47 3.67 19.87 9.68
CA ASN A 47 3.17 20.25 11.01
C ASN A 47 3.72 19.37 12.15
N ASN A 48 4.62 18.42 11.88
CA ASN A 48 4.98 17.35 12.82
C ASN A 48 3.77 16.55 13.33
N ASP A 49 2.71 16.46 12.51
CA ASP A 49 1.42 15.88 12.90
C ASP A 49 0.70 15.23 11.71
N LEU A 50 -0.28 14.36 11.98
CA LEU A 50 -1.12 13.76 10.95
C LEU A 50 -2.00 14.82 10.29
N ILE A 51 -2.33 14.61 9.01
CA ILE A 51 -3.24 15.49 8.28
C ILE A 51 -4.68 15.18 8.71
N LEU A 52 -5.37 16.12 9.34
CA LEU A 52 -6.66 15.86 9.99
C LEU A 52 -7.79 15.41 9.03
N TRP A 53 -7.71 15.76 7.74
CA TRP A 53 -8.69 15.34 6.74
C TRP A 53 -8.30 14.05 5.99
N ASP A 54 -7.13 13.48 6.27
CA ASP A 54 -6.71 12.18 5.72
C ASP A 54 -7.47 11.03 6.38
N ASN A 55 -7.31 9.84 5.82
CA ASN A 55 -8.10 8.67 6.21
C ASN A 55 -7.31 7.35 6.36
N ASP A 56 -6.00 7.43 6.41
CA ASP A 56 -5.09 6.31 6.64
C ASP A 56 -3.74 6.77 7.21
N ILE A 57 -2.97 5.79 7.68
CA ILE A 57 -1.57 5.94 8.06
C ILE A 57 -0.76 5.08 7.10
N ASP A 58 0.27 5.66 6.49
CA ASP A 58 1.07 5.05 5.47
C ASP A 58 2.48 4.74 5.98
N PHE A 59 2.81 3.46 6.01
CA PHE A 59 4.16 2.97 6.10
C PHE A 59 4.56 2.32 4.78
N SER A 60 5.85 2.28 4.53
CA SER A 60 6.41 1.60 3.36
C SER A 60 7.68 0.86 3.71
N VAL A 61 7.91 -0.24 3.00
CA VAL A 61 9.09 -1.08 3.15
C VAL A 61 9.61 -1.48 1.77
N GLU A 62 10.88 -1.88 1.70
CA GLU A 62 11.34 -2.65 0.56
C GLU A 62 10.68 -4.04 0.59
N ILE A 63 10.34 -4.59 -0.58
CA ILE A 63 9.62 -5.85 -0.75
C ILE A 63 10.31 -7.05 -0.10
N SER A 64 11.63 -6.97 0.13
CA SER A 64 12.41 -7.96 0.89
C SER A 64 11.94 -8.10 2.34
N GLU A 65 11.34 -7.06 2.92
CA GLU A 65 10.77 -7.06 4.28
C GLU A 65 9.34 -7.62 4.32
N ALA A 66 8.70 -7.86 3.17
CA ALA A 66 7.33 -8.37 3.11
C ALA A 66 7.10 -9.61 3.98
N PRO A 67 7.98 -10.63 4.01
CA PRO A 67 7.76 -11.81 4.85
C PRO A 67 7.64 -11.48 6.34
N LYS A 68 8.41 -10.50 6.84
CA LYS A 68 8.32 -10.06 8.24
C LYS A 68 7.03 -9.29 8.50
N VAL A 69 6.61 -8.41 7.58
CA VAL A 69 5.33 -7.70 7.68
C VAL A 69 4.15 -8.69 7.70
N PHE A 70 4.15 -9.68 6.82
CA PHE A 70 3.11 -10.72 6.78
C PHE A 70 3.14 -11.62 8.05
N ALA A 71 4.29 -11.79 8.70
CA ALA A 71 4.39 -12.49 9.98
C ALA A 71 3.71 -11.72 11.14
N LEU A 72 3.48 -10.41 11.00
CA LEU A 72 2.77 -9.59 11.99
C LEU A 72 1.24 -9.67 11.87
N VAL A 73 0.70 -10.28 10.81
CA VAL A 73 -0.76 -10.41 10.60
C VAL A 73 -1.50 -10.94 11.84
N PRO A 74 -1.05 -12.00 12.52
CA PRO A 74 -1.72 -12.49 13.73
C PRO A 74 -1.77 -11.46 14.88
N GLU A 75 -0.71 -10.67 15.07
CA GLU A 75 -0.67 -9.65 16.13
C GLU A 75 -1.63 -8.49 15.83
N PHE A 76 -1.72 -8.07 14.56
CA PHE A 76 -2.73 -7.10 14.14
C PHE A 76 -4.15 -7.65 14.32
N ILE A 77 -4.42 -8.90 13.94
CA ILE A 77 -5.74 -9.53 14.14
C ILE A 77 -6.10 -9.58 15.63
N LYS A 78 -5.14 -9.97 16.49
CA LYS A 78 -5.32 -9.99 17.95
C LYS A 78 -5.61 -8.60 18.53
N ALA A 79 -5.05 -7.55 17.94
CA ALA A 79 -5.32 -6.15 18.28
C ALA A 79 -6.63 -5.60 17.68
N GLY A 80 -7.44 -6.45 17.04
CA GLY A 80 -8.76 -6.10 16.52
C GLY A 80 -8.77 -5.56 15.08
N TYR A 81 -7.66 -5.72 14.34
CA TYR A 81 -7.61 -5.32 12.93
C TYR A 81 -8.12 -6.44 12.01
N GLN A 82 -8.83 -6.02 10.98
CA GLN A 82 -9.11 -6.77 9.77
C GLN A 82 -7.98 -6.55 8.76
N VAL A 83 -7.70 -7.54 7.93
CA VAL A 83 -6.52 -7.54 7.06
C VAL A 83 -6.93 -7.73 5.61
N ILE A 84 -6.40 -6.87 4.74
CA ILE A 84 -6.55 -6.99 3.29
C ILE A 84 -5.18 -6.84 2.65
N ALA A 85 -4.70 -7.89 2.00
CA ALA A 85 -3.44 -7.89 1.25
C ALA A 85 -3.65 -7.77 -0.27
N THR A 86 -2.70 -7.15 -0.96
CA THR A 86 -2.69 -6.96 -2.41
C THR A 86 -1.29 -7.22 -3.00
N ASP A 87 -1.12 -7.02 -4.31
CA ASP A 87 0.17 -7.19 -4.99
C ASP A 87 1.22 -6.13 -4.64
N SER A 88 0.80 -5.03 -4.00
CA SER A 88 1.66 -3.89 -3.65
C SER A 88 1.55 -3.46 -2.19
N GLU A 89 0.48 -3.79 -1.48
CA GLU A 89 0.19 -3.23 -0.15
C GLU A 89 -0.57 -4.22 0.72
N ILE A 90 -0.41 -4.10 2.05
CA ILE A 90 -1.26 -4.74 3.05
C ILE A 90 -1.89 -3.67 3.93
N TYR A 91 -3.21 -3.77 4.14
CA TYR A 91 -3.97 -2.85 4.98
C TYR A 91 -4.45 -3.57 6.24
N PHE A 92 -4.24 -2.90 7.37
CA PHE A 92 -4.76 -3.27 8.68
C PHE A 92 -5.87 -2.27 9.04
N ASN A 93 -7.12 -2.72 8.99
CA ASN A 93 -8.30 -1.88 9.16
C ASN A 93 -9.03 -2.20 10.46
N LYS A 94 -9.42 -1.21 11.24
CA LYS A 94 -10.35 -1.41 12.36
C LYS A 94 -11.80 -1.10 11.95
N PRO A 95 -12.80 -1.69 12.61
CA PRO A 95 -14.21 -1.42 12.33
C PRO A 95 -14.64 0.05 12.49
N ASN A 96 -13.91 0.84 13.30
CA ASN A 96 -14.09 2.28 13.50
C ASN A 96 -13.44 3.13 12.38
N HIS A 97 -13.17 2.54 11.22
CA HIS A 97 -12.60 3.19 10.04
C HIS A 97 -11.14 3.64 10.13
N ILE A 98 -10.39 3.20 11.15
CA ILE A 98 -8.94 3.40 11.18
C ILE A 98 -8.27 2.44 10.21
N SER A 99 -7.38 2.95 9.35
CA SER A 99 -6.62 2.17 8.38
C SER A 99 -5.13 2.43 8.53
N VAL A 100 -4.33 1.36 8.60
CA VAL A 100 -2.87 1.42 8.55
C VAL A 100 -2.39 0.60 7.35
N GLY A 101 -1.77 1.25 6.38
CA GLY A 101 -1.18 0.63 5.20
C GLY A 101 0.31 0.35 5.39
N VAL A 102 0.77 -0.78 4.84
CA VAL A 102 2.20 -1.04 4.61
C VAL A 102 2.40 -1.36 3.12
N ALA A 103 3.06 -0.45 2.40
CA ALA A 103 3.34 -0.60 0.98
C ALA A 103 4.68 -1.28 0.71
N PHE A 104 4.76 -2.07 -0.36
CA PHE A 104 5.90 -2.92 -0.73
C PHE A 104 6.59 -2.40 -1.99
N TYR A 105 7.59 -1.55 -1.80
CA TYR A 105 8.41 -1.03 -2.89
C TYR A 105 9.39 -2.07 -3.40
N ARG A 106 9.57 -2.13 -4.71
CA ARG A 106 10.57 -2.96 -5.38
C ARG A 106 11.80 -2.11 -5.68
N SER A 107 12.97 -2.73 -5.72
CA SER A 107 14.20 -2.04 -6.07
C SER A 107 14.83 -2.61 -7.34
N THR A 108 15.52 -1.75 -8.06
CA THR A 108 16.55 -2.13 -9.05
C THR A 108 17.93 -1.81 -8.45
N GLN A 109 18.95 -1.70 -9.28
CA GLN A 109 20.27 -1.24 -8.86
C GLN A 109 20.22 0.19 -8.30
N ASP A 110 19.52 1.11 -8.97
CA ASP A 110 19.54 2.56 -8.68
C ASP A 110 18.16 3.17 -8.38
N LYS A 111 17.06 2.42 -8.57
CA LYS A 111 15.69 2.90 -8.34
C LYS A 111 14.96 2.12 -7.25
N MET A 112 14.02 2.79 -6.61
CA MET A 112 12.96 2.24 -5.76
C MET A 112 11.61 2.61 -6.37
N TRP A 113 10.68 1.66 -6.48
CA TRP A 113 9.43 1.88 -7.22
C TRP A 113 8.26 1.01 -6.76
N ILE A 114 7.05 1.47 -7.00
CA ILE A 114 5.80 0.75 -6.69
C ILE A 114 4.75 1.04 -7.75
N LEU A 115 3.93 0.05 -8.14
CA LEU A 115 2.79 0.28 -9.03
C LEU A 115 1.72 1.08 -8.29
N TRP A 116 1.29 2.18 -8.89
CA TRP A 116 0.43 3.16 -8.23
C TRP A 116 -0.82 3.49 -9.04
N LEU A 117 -0.64 4.16 -10.18
CA LEU A 117 -1.76 4.61 -10.99
C LEU A 117 -2.23 3.49 -11.92
N THR A 118 -3.54 3.22 -11.91
CA THR A 118 -4.17 2.30 -12.86
C THR A 118 -5.07 3.05 -13.83
N ASP A 119 -4.76 2.97 -15.11
CA ASP A 119 -5.70 3.29 -16.19
C ASP A 119 -6.56 2.04 -16.45
N TYR A 120 -7.88 2.19 -16.32
CA TYR A 120 -8.84 1.10 -16.43
C TYR A 120 -9.31 0.82 -17.87
N GLY A 121 -8.87 1.60 -18.87
CA GLY A 121 -9.24 1.39 -20.26
C GLY A 121 -10.75 1.27 -20.49
N LYS A 122 -11.15 0.27 -21.28
CA LYS A 122 -12.56 0.00 -21.59
C LYS A 122 -13.24 -0.73 -20.42
N TRP A 123 -14.54 -0.46 -20.23
CA TRP A 123 -15.38 -1.12 -19.22
C TRP A 123 -14.86 -0.98 -17.77
N PRO A 124 -14.54 0.24 -17.31
CA PRO A 124 -13.83 0.46 -16.05
C PRO A 124 -14.56 -0.09 -14.82
N GLN A 125 -15.90 -0.19 -14.85
CA GLN A 125 -16.67 -0.77 -13.76
C GLN A 125 -16.41 -2.27 -13.62
N LEU A 126 -16.50 -3.03 -14.71
CA LEU A 126 -16.26 -4.47 -14.71
C LEU A 126 -14.80 -4.78 -14.35
N THR A 127 -13.87 -4.10 -15.00
CA THR A 127 -12.46 -4.39 -14.88
C THR A 127 -11.88 -3.98 -13.52
N ARG A 128 -12.52 -3.04 -12.81
CA ARG A 128 -12.25 -2.77 -11.38
C ARG A 128 -12.59 -3.96 -10.48
N HIS A 129 -13.69 -4.66 -10.75
CA HIS A 129 -14.04 -5.88 -10.00
C HIS A 129 -13.03 -7.00 -10.28
N ILE A 130 -12.64 -7.18 -11.55
CA ILE A 130 -11.62 -8.15 -11.95
C ILE A 130 -10.27 -7.86 -11.29
N LYS A 131 -9.82 -6.59 -11.30
CA LYS A 131 -8.59 -6.16 -10.62
C LYS A 131 -8.62 -6.47 -9.13
N ARG A 132 -9.71 -6.13 -8.43
CA ARG A 132 -9.85 -6.44 -7.01
C ARG A 132 -9.69 -7.94 -6.72
N VAL A 133 -10.34 -8.80 -7.51
CA VAL A 133 -10.22 -10.25 -7.35
C VAL A 133 -8.78 -10.71 -7.62
N ARG A 134 -8.17 -10.29 -8.73
CA ARG A 134 -6.82 -10.75 -9.11
C ARG A 134 -5.76 -10.32 -8.10
N GLU A 135 -5.92 -9.16 -7.47
CA GLU A 135 -4.98 -8.62 -6.48
C GLU A 135 -5.11 -9.30 -5.12
N ARG A 136 -6.25 -9.89 -4.79
CA ARG A 136 -6.51 -10.46 -3.46
C ARG A 136 -6.45 -11.98 -3.43
N ILE A 137 -6.76 -12.65 -4.54
CA ILE A 137 -6.96 -14.11 -4.58
C ILE A 137 -5.72 -14.89 -4.11
N LEU A 138 -4.51 -14.41 -4.40
CA LEU A 138 -3.26 -15.06 -3.98
C LEU A 138 -2.99 -14.96 -2.48
N TYR A 139 -3.58 -13.97 -1.80
CA TYR A 139 -3.35 -13.67 -0.40
C TYR A 139 -4.49 -14.11 0.50
N ARG A 140 -5.38 -14.99 0.00
CA ARG A 140 -6.59 -15.45 0.70
C ARG A 140 -6.35 -15.99 2.12
N GLY A 141 -5.16 -16.52 2.41
CA GLY A 141 -4.79 -17.05 3.73
C GLY A 141 -4.43 -15.97 4.75
N TYR A 142 -4.26 -14.72 4.31
CA TYR A 142 -3.90 -13.58 5.16
C TYR A 142 -5.07 -12.63 5.41
N HIS A 143 -6.10 -12.66 4.56
CA HIS A 143 -7.23 -11.76 4.73
C HIS A 143 -8.04 -12.10 5.98
N SER A 144 -8.58 -11.07 6.61
CA SER A 144 -9.58 -11.19 7.66
C SER A 144 -10.64 -10.09 7.50
N GLY A 145 -11.89 -10.38 7.87
CA GLY A 145 -12.99 -9.40 7.74
C GLY A 145 -13.48 -9.13 6.32
N LEU A 146 -13.20 -10.02 5.35
CA LEU A 146 -13.80 -9.92 4.01
C LEU A 146 -15.32 -10.16 4.07
N HIS A 147 -16.03 -9.63 3.08
CA HIS A 147 -17.44 -9.97 2.88
C HIS A 147 -17.60 -11.48 2.64
N PRO A 148 -18.59 -12.17 3.25
CA PRO A 148 -18.72 -13.62 3.19
C PRO A 148 -18.69 -14.21 1.76
N LEU A 149 -19.35 -13.54 0.81
CA LEU A 149 -19.34 -13.96 -0.60
C LEU A 149 -17.94 -13.88 -1.24
N GLU A 150 -17.12 -12.88 -0.88
CA GLU A 150 -15.75 -12.74 -1.37
C GLU A 150 -14.85 -13.81 -0.74
N GLU A 151 -15.04 -14.10 0.53
CA GLU A 151 -14.33 -15.17 1.23
C GLU A 151 -14.64 -16.56 0.64
N GLN A 152 -15.92 -16.85 0.39
CA GLN A 152 -16.35 -18.09 -0.26
C GLN A 152 -15.77 -18.22 -1.68
N LEU A 153 -15.80 -17.14 -2.47
CA LEU A 153 -15.21 -17.10 -3.81
C LEU A 153 -13.72 -17.49 -3.78
N TYR A 154 -12.95 -16.96 -2.82
CA TYR A 154 -11.53 -17.27 -2.73
C TYR A 154 -11.25 -18.68 -2.22
N LYS A 155 -12.12 -19.26 -1.38
CA LYS A 155 -12.00 -20.65 -0.90
C LYS A 155 -12.35 -21.69 -1.97
N PHE A 156 -13.23 -21.33 -2.91
CA PHE A 156 -13.69 -22.24 -3.96
C PHE A 156 -12.57 -22.77 -4.86
N PHE A 157 -11.58 -21.94 -5.18
CA PHE A 157 -10.51 -22.34 -6.10
C PHE A 157 -9.42 -23.19 -5.42
N PRO A 158 -9.01 -24.35 -5.98
CA PRO A 158 -7.88 -25.08 -5.45
C PRO A 158 -6.58 -24.26 -5.53
N LYS A 159 -5.65 -24.46 -4.58
CA LYS A 159 -4.39 -23.68 -4.50
C LYS A 159 -3.62 -23.64 -5.82
N ALA A 160 -3.49 -24.80 -6.48
CA ALA A 160 -2.78 -24.94 -7.75
C ALA A 160 -3.34 -24.06 -8.88
N TRP A 161 -4.60 -23.63 -8.79
CA TRP A 161 -5.26 -22.81 -9.81
C TRP A 161 -5.18 -21.31 -9.52
N LEU A 162 -4.78 -20.87 -8.32
CA LEU A 162 -4.84 -19.44 -7.96
C LEU A 162 -3.93 -18.59 -8.87
N VAL A 163 -2.70 -19.05 -9.14
CA VAL A 163 -1.76 -18.36 -10.04
C VAL A 163 -2.25 -18.39 -11.49
N PRO A 164 -2.63 -19.54 -12.08
CA PRO A 164 -3.26 -19.57 -13.41
C PRO A 164 -4.48 -18.66 -13.55
N ILE A 165 -5.40 -18.67 -12.58
CA ILE A 165 -6.59 -17.82 -12.57
C ILE A 165 -6.19 -16.36 -12.53
N ARG A 166 -5.30 -15.96 -11.62
CA ARG A 166 -4.80 -14.59 -11.55
C ARG A 166 -4.22 -14.16 -12.89
N ARG A 167 -3.35 -14.98 -13.51
CA ARG A 167 -2.75 -14.67 -14.83
C ARG A 167 -3.82 -14.43 -15.89
N ALA A 168 -4.85 -15.27 -15.95
CA ALA A 168 -5.98 -15.08 -16.87
C ALA A 168 -6.74 -13.77 -16.60
N LEU A 169 -7.03 -13.44 -15.33
CA LEU A 169 -7.68 -12.18 -14.95
C LEU A 169 -6.82 -10.95 -15.31
N VAL A 170 -5.49 -11.03 -15.16
CA VAL A 170 -4.57 -9.97 -15.62
C VAL A 170 -4.65 -9.81 -17.14
N GLN A 171 -4.64 -10.91 -17.90
CA GLN A 171 -4.74 -10.87 -19.36
C GLN A 171 -6.07 -10.25 -19.84
N ILE A 172 -7.19 -10.58 -19.19
CA ILE A 172 -8.49 -9.94 -19.47
C ILE A 172 -8.40 -8.43 -19.27
N CYS A 173 -7.81 -7.98 -18.16
CA CYS A 173 -7.60 -6.57 -17.89
C CYS A 173 -6.71 -5.91 -18.97
N LEU A 174 -5.55 -6.50 -19.29
CA LEU A 174 -4.65 -5.96 -20.31
C LEU A 174 -5.34 -5.87 -21.68
N GLY A 175 -6.09 -6.91 -22.07
CA GLY A 175 -6.89 -6.95 -23.30
C GLY A 175 -8.01 -5.91 -23.34
N SER A 176 -8.49 -5.47 -22.18
CA SER A 176 -9.45 -4.35 -22.05
C SER A 176 -8.80 -2.96 -22.10
N GLY A 177 -7.47 -2.89 -22.20
CA GLY A 177 -6.70 -1.65 -22.23
C GLY A 177 -6.20 -1.18 -20.88
N HIS A 178 -6.22 -2.04 -19.84
CA HIS A 178 -5.62 -1.69 -18.55
C HIS A 178 -4.15 -1.36 -18.67
N LYS A 179 -3.73 -0.31 -17.97
CA LYS A 179 -2.31 0.01 -17.79
C LYS A 179 -2.05 0.34 -16.32
N ALA A 180 -0.88 -0.04 -15.83
CA ALA A 180 -0.39 0.29 -14.52
C ALA A 180 0.90 1.10 -14.64
N TYR A 181 0.98 2.20 -13.91
CA TYR A 181 2.11 3.10 -13.94
C TYR A 181 2.74 3.21 -12.54
N PRO A 182 4.06 3.00 -12.44
CA PRO A 182 4.75 3.08 -11.16
C PRO A 182 5.07 4.51 -10.78
N MET A 183 5.16 4.77 -9.47
CA MET A 183 6.02 5.83 -8.97
C MET A 183 7.45 5.31 -8.90
N VAL A 184 8.42 6.14 -9.30
CA VAL A 184 9.83 5.76 -9.36
C VAL A 184 10.67 6.84 -8.67
N PHE A 185 11.53 6.40 -7.75
CA PHE A 185 12.40 7.25 -6.95
C PHE A 185 13.85 6.77 -7.06
N PRO A 186 14.86 7.65 -6.88
CA PRO A 186 16.23 7.23 -6.63
C PRO A 186 16.31 6.34 -5.38
N LYS A 187 16.94 5.17 -5.50
CA LYS A 187 17.05 4.19 -4.42
C LYS A 187 17.74 4.75 -3.18
N THR A 188 18.70 5.66 -3.38
CA THR A 188 19.46 6.32 -2.31
C THR A 188 18.55 7.00 -1.28
N MET A 189 17.39 7.50 -1.69
CA MET A 189 16.45 8.17 -0.77
C MET A 189 15.97 7.24 0.35
N MET A 190 15.73 5.96 0.08
CA MET A 190 15.27 4.97 1.06
C MET A 190 16.42 4.15 1.67
N GLN A 191 17.66 4.34 1.19
CA GLN A 191 18.85 3.73 1.81
C GLN A 191 19.42 4.60 2.92
N GLU A 192 19.37 5.92 2.76
CA GLU A 192 19.94 6.90 3.67
C GLU A 192 18.83 7.67 4.41
N MET A 193 17.93 6.99 5.12
CA MET A 193 16.76 7.63 5.73
C MET A 193 17.13 8.70 6.79
N ASP A 194 16.39 9.81 6.78
CA ASP A 194 16.43 10.83 7.85
C ASP A 194 15.47 10.44 8.99
N ALA A 195 15.67 11.01 10.17
CA ALA A 195 14.68 10.96 11.24
C ALA A 195 13.76 12.19 11.18
N ILE A 196 12.45 11.98 11.20
CA ILE A 196 11.43 13.04 11.23
C ILE A 196 10.46 12.83 12.39
N ARG A 197 9.97 13.93 12.96
CA ARG A 197 9.05 13.88 14.09
C ARG A 197 7.59 13.91 13.63
N LEU A 198 6.77 13.03 14.19
CA LEU A 198 5.34 12.94 13.92
C LEU A 198 4.60 12.56 15.21
N CYS A 199 3.63 13.37 15.64
CA CYS A 199 2.85 13.16 16.87
C CYS A 199 3.76 12.90 18.10
N GLY A 200 4.88 13.62 18.19
CA GLY A 200 5.86 13.51 19.27
C GLY A 200 6.75 12.25 19.25
N MET A 201 6.68 11.43 18.21
CA MET A 201 7.52 10.25 17.99
C MET A 201 8.48 10.47 16.82
N ASP A 202 9.63 9.81 16.84
CA ASP A 202 10.59 9.86 15.73
C ASP A 202 10.36 8.67 14.76
N PHE A 203 10.42 8.96 13.46
CA PHE A 203 10.22 7.98 12.39
C PHE A 203 11.30 8.09 11.32
N PRO A 204 11.70 6.97 10.70
CA PRO A 204 12.48 7.00 9.48
C PRO A 204 11.66 7.56 8.31
N ALA A 205 12.27 8.44 7.51
CA ALA A 205 11.70 9.00 6.29
C ALA A 205 12.75 9.06 5.16
N PRO A 206 12.35 9.00 3.87
CA PRO A 206 13.30 9.05 2.77
C PRO A 206 14.07 10.38 2.72
N ARG A 207 15.37 10.34 2.37
CA ARG A 207 16.24 11.52 2.35
C ARG A 207 16.54 12.02 0.93
N PRO A 208 16.50 13.35 0.67
CA PRO A 208 15.97 14.39 1.55
C PRO A 208 14.44 14.33 1.62
N VAL A 209 13.85 14.45 2.82
CA VAL A 209 12.40 14.28 3.01
C VAL A 209 11.59 15.27 2.16
N ALA A 210 12.02 16.53 2.10
CA ALA A 210 11.34 17.55 1.29
C ALA A 210 11.40 17.27 -0.22
N GLU A 211 12.48 16.64 -0.70
CA GLU A 211 12.60 16.23 -2.09
C GLU A 211 11.66 15.07 -2.39
N TYR A 212 11.64 14.07 -1.51
CA TYR A 212 10.73 12.93 -1.63
C TYR A 212 9.26 13.38 -1.71
N VAL A 213 8.85 14.25 -0.79
CA VAL A 213 7.50 14.85 -0.79
C VAL A 213 7.25 15.67 -2.06
N ARG A 214 8.22 16.44 -2.55
CA ARG A 214 8.10 17.18 -3.81
C ARG A 214 7.90 16.27 -5.01
N MET A 215 8.57 15.12 -5.05
CA MET A 215 8.39 14.12 -6.10
C MET A 215 6.99 13.49 -6.08
N ILE A 216 6.27 13.51 -4.96
CA ILE A 216 4.88 13.02 -4.90
C ILE A 216 3.90 14.16 -5.22
N TYR A 217 3.98 15.25 -4.48
CA TYR A 217 2.94 16.30 -4.45
C TYR A 217 3.25 17.52 -5.34
N GLY A 218 4.44 17.58 -5.94
CA GLY A 218 4.88 18.70 -6.77
C GLY A 218 5.50 19.86 -5.97
N PRO A 219 5.93 20.94 -6.65
CA PRO A 219 6.72 22.03 -6.04
C PRO A 219 5.99 22.83 -4.96
N ASN A 220 4.65 22.85 -4.98
CA ASN A 220 3.82 23.61 -4.05
C ASN A 220 3.31 22.77 -2.87
N TRP A 221 3.97 21.65 -2.58
CA TRP A 221 3.54 20.70 -1.55
C TRP A 221 3.42 21.33 -0.16
N GLN A 222 3.99 22.51 0.13
CA GLN A 222 3.80 23.15 1.44
C GLN A 222 2.35 23.59 1.67
N THR A 223 1.65 23.99 0.61
CA THR A 223 0.27 24.48 0.69
C THR A 223 -0.70 23.34 0.38
N PRO A 224 -1.72 23.08 1.22
CA PRO A 224 -2.76 22.11 0.89
C PRO A 224 -3.48 22.46 -0.41
N ASP A 225 -3.56 21.50 -1.33
CA ASP A 225 -4.33 21.62 -2.57
C ASP A 225 -5.51 20.64 -2.56
N THR A 226 -6.71 21.16 -2.42
CA THR A 226 -7.95 20.37 -2.38
C THR A 226 -8.34 19.76 -3.73
N LYS A 227 -7.67 20.18 -4.82
CA LYS A 227 -7.88 19.66 -6.19
C LYS A 227 -6.80 18.66 -6.59
N TRP A 228 -5.84 18.38 -5.71
CA TRP A 228 -4.81 17.39 -5.97
C TRP A 228 -5.44 16.01 -6.17
N GLY A 229 -4.98 15.31 -7.19
CA GLY A 229 -5.48 13.99 -7.58
C GLY A 229 -4.32 13.02 -7.80
N TRP A 230 -4.61 11.73 -7.65
CA TRP A 230 -3.61 10.66 -7.74
C TRP A 230 -2.90 10.58 -9.10
N ASP A 231 -3.50 11.12 -10.16
CA ASP A 231 -2.92 11.22 -11.50
C ASP A 231 -1.94 12.39 -11.67
N GLN A 232 -1.87 13.30 -10.69
CA GLN A 232 -0.95 14.45 -10.66
C GLN A 232 0.38 14.14 -9.94
N VAL A 233 0.58 12.90 -9.47
CA VAL A 233 1.83 12.49 -8.82
C VAL A 233 3.02 12.66 -9.77
N VAL A 234 4.01 13.45 -9.37
CA VAL A 234 5.16 13.81 -10.22
C VAL A 234 6.08 12.61 -10.47
N ALA A 235 6.23 11.72 -9.50
CA ALA A 235 7.10 10.54 -9.57
C ALA A 235 6.59 9.45 -10.51
N ILE A 236 5.41 9.60 -11.12
CA ILE A 236 4.88 8.61 -12.05
C ILE A 236 5.73 8.58 -13.33
N ASP A 237 6.40 7.46 -13.57
CA ASP A 237 7.11 7.19 -14.81
C ASP A 237 6.31 6.19 -15.66
N LYS A 238 5.67 6.69 -16.72
CA LYS A 238 4.83 5.88 -17.62
C LYS A 238 5.62 4.93 -18.52
N THR A 239 6.94 5.07 -18.57
CA THR A 239 7.84 4.30 -19.44
C THR A 239 8.59 3.21 -18.68
N PHE A 240 8.68 3.32 -17.35
CA PHE A 240 9.50 2.44 -16.52
C PHE A 240 9.00 0.98 -16.47
N PHE A 241 7.68 0.76 -16.51
CA PHE A 241 7.09 -0.56 -16.33
C PHE A 241 6.49 -1.11 -17.62
N ASN A 242 6.93 -2.31 -18.01
CA ASN A 242 6.34 -3.04 -19.12
C ASN A 242 5.02 -3.69 -18.68
N GLN A 243 3.93 -3.28 -19.33
CA GLN A 243 2.57 -3.72 -18.99
C GLN A 243 2.38 -5.24 -19.05
N LYS A 244 3.15 -5.94 -19.90
CA LYS A 244 3.09 -7.40 -20.00
C LYS A 244 3.59 -8.10 -18.73
N ASP A 245 4.46 -7.44 -17.96
CA ASP A 245 5.05 -8.01 -16.74
C ASP A 245 4.05 -8.03 -15.57
N LEU A 246 2.90 -7.34 -15.70
CA LEU A 246 1.82 -7.36 -14.72
C LEU A 246 1.30 -8.78 -14.43
N VAL A 247 1.42 -9.67 -15.41
CA VAL A 247 1.02 -11.08 -15.33
C VAL A 247 1.75 -11.81 -14.20
N ASP A 248 3.01 -11.43 -13.94
CA ASP A 248 3.88 -12.02 -12.90
C ASP A 248 4.18 -11.05 -11.75
N PHE A 249 3.55 -9.87 -11.76
CA PHE A 249 3.67 -8.89 -10.69
C PHE A 249 2.84 -9.31 -9.47
N HIS A 250 3.45 -10.04 -8.53
CA HIS A 250 2.83 -10.39 -7.25
C HIS A 250 3.87 -10.59 -6.14
N LEU A 251 3.44 -10.61 -4.88
CA LEU A 251 4.31 -10.78 -3.72
C LEU A 251 4.60 -12.25 -3.40
N LEU A 252 3.87 -13.20 -3.99
CA LEU A 252 3.93 -14.61 -3.59
C LEU A 252 5.34 -15.21 -3.59
N LYS A 253 6.24 -14.79 -4.49
CA LYS A 253 7.63 -15.27 -4.52
C LYS A 253 8.48 -14.84 -3.32
N TYR A 254 8.08 -13.78 -2.63
CA TYR A 254 8.74 -13.30 -1.42
C TYR A 254 8.17 -13.98 -0.18
N LEU A 255 6.88 -14.28 -0.19
CA LEU A 255 6.21 -14.96 0.93
C LEU A 255 6.63 -16.43 0.94
N ASP A 256 7.09 -16.91 2.10
CA ASP A 256 7.67 -18.25 2.27
C ASP A 256 6.81 -19.32 1.59
N GLY A 257 7.42 -20.03 0.63
CA GLY A 257 6.76 -21.08 -0.15
C GLY A 257 6.17 -22.21 0.69
N ARG A 258 6.51 -22.28 1.98
CA ARG A 258 6.07 -23.36 2.88
C ARG A 258 4.64 -23.22 3.40
N LYS A 259 4.00 -22.05 3.30
CA LYS A 259 2.58 -21.88 3.68
C LYS A 259 1.61 -21.81 2.49
N ASN A 260 2.11 -21.55 1.28
CA ASN A 260 1.28 -21.19 0.12
C ASN A 260 1.47 -22.02 -1.16
N TYR A 261 2.13 -23.17 -1.10
CA TYR A 261 1.94 -24.23 -2.09
C TYR A 261 0.94 -25.29 -1.56
#